data_AF-A0A7V2HCY9-F1
#
_entry.id   AF-A0A7V2HCY9-F1
#
_cell.length_a   1.000
_cell.length_b   1.000
_cell.length_c   1.000
_cell.angle_alpha   90.00
_cell.angle_beta   90.00
_cell.angle_gamma   90.00
#
_symmetry.space_group_name_H-M   'P 1'
#
loop_
_entity.id
_entity.type
_entity.pdbx_description
1 polymer ?
#
loop_
_entity_poly.entity_id
_entity_poly.type
_entity_poly.pdbx_seq_one_letter_code
_entity_poly.pdbx_strand_id
1 'polypeptide(L)'
;MGILHYIDVGIGFSLGMIVLATLVGTFSAGWLAVINSRTRHVQRGLASLLAELTEGAGRAAATALSWKLLWDRTVKLSPLGGGGVNRFLRWIRQMSAETIQREEFALLLLRAAASGDADALRVLGLDRQAAGGLFESVSRTILQQEVDNPELPAQVWRTRALARHAPDVTAKLFTQFDNVMDRVEDHVKAAGKAASAFFALVFLCLYPVNSLDMLARLSADEPLRRELVERAKGLDERELERQVIESGLFGDAFASGPAWTREHAARVVSPGVLLTWVLVSLGAPFWMEVLNRLLGLRSIMDRKAIDQRSLRDRDLSRSGSASPRAPA
;
A
#
# COMPACT_ATOMS: atom_id res chain seq x y z
N MET A 1 -31.73 9.09 23.66
CA MET A 1 -31.08 9.25 22.34
C MET A 1 -31.49 8.07 21.46
N GLY A 2 -31.97 8.32 20.24
CA GLY A 2 -32.38 7.26 19.32
C GLY A 2 -31.17 6.55 18.70
N ILE A 3 -31.33 5.30 18.29
CA ILE A 3 -30.25 4.52 17.65
C ILE A 3 -29.70 5.18 16.37
N LEU A 4 -30.50 6.02 15.68
CA LEU A 4 -30.07 6.83 14.54
C LEU A 4 -28.94 7.81 14.90
N HIS A 5 -28.97 8.38 16.11
CA HIS A 5 -27.94 9.29 16.60
C HIS A 5 -26.57 8.60 16.67
N TYR A 6 -26.51 7.37 17.21
CA TYR A 6 -25.26 6.62 17.29
C TYR A 6 -24.74 6.19 15.91
N ILE A 7 -25.63 5.89 14.96
CA ILE A 7 -25.24 5.59 13.57
C ILE A 7 -24.64 6.83 12.92
N ASP A 8 -25.26 7.99 13.06
CA ASP A 8 -24.75 9.26 12.53
C ASP A 8 -23.39 9.62 13.15
N VAL A 9 -23.20 9.39 14.46
CA VAL A 9 -21.90 9.58 15.14
C VAL A 9 -20.86 8.63 14.55
N GLY A 10 -21.22 7.36 14.35
CA GLY A 10 -20.34 6.38 13.73
C GLY A 10 -19.95 6.74 12.29
N ILE A 11 -20.87 7.31 11.50
CA ILE A 11 -20.61 7.78 10.12
C ILE A 11 -19.59 8.91 10.14
N GLY A 12 -19.83 9.96 10.96
CA GLY A 12 -18.90 11.09 11.08
C GLY A 12 -17.53 10.67 11.60
N PHE A 13 -17.49 9.73 12.54
CA PHE A 13 -16.24 9.19 13.06
C PHE A 13 -15.47 8.41 11.99
N SER A 14 -16.15 7.54 11.24
CA SER A 14 -15.53 6.76 10.16
C SER A 14 -14.96 7.65 9.07
N LEU A 15 -15.68 8.72 8.69
CA LEU A 15 -15.17 9.75 7.77
C LEU A 15 -13.88 10.41 8.28
N GLY A 16 -13.85 10.84 9.54
CA GLY A 16 -12.66 11.42 10.14
C GLY A 16 -11.47 10.45 10.12
N MET A 17 -11.72 9.17 10.36
CA MET A 17 -10.69 8.13 10.31
C MET A 17 -10.20 7.82 8.90
N ILE A 18 -11.06 7.84 7.89
CA ILE A 18 -10.68 7.68 6.46
C ILE A 18 -9.72 8.79 6.06
N VAL A 19 -10.09 10.04 6.34
CA VAL A 19 -9.27 11.20 6.00
C VAL A 19 -7.93 11.15 6.73
N LEU A 20 -7.94 10.85 8.03
CA LEU A 20 -6.70 10.75 8.81
C LEU A 20 -5.79 9.60 8.32
N ALA A 21 -6.36 8.45 7.98
CA ALA A 21 -5.62 7.33 7.42
C ALA A 21 -5.05 7.63 6.03
N THR A 22 -5.76 8.41 5.22
CA THR A 22 -5.30 8.79 3.88
C THR A 22 -4.20 9.85 3.96
N LEU A 23 -4.30 10.82 4.88
CA LEU A 23 -3.22 11.77 5.19
C LEU A 23 -1.96 11.07 5.68
N VAL A 24 -2.09 10.09 6.58
CA VAL A 24 -0.95 9.30 7.04
C VAL A 24 -0.40 8.43 5.90
N GLY A 25 -1.26 7.87 5.06
CA GLY A 25 -0.88 7.10 3.89
C GLY A 25 -0.08 7.93 2.88
N THR A 26 -0.53 9.14 2.55
CA THR A 26 0.17 10.07 1.65
C THR A 26 1.47 10.59 2.28
N PHE A 27 1.48 10.90 3.58
CA PHE A 27 2.70 11.25 4.31
C PHE A 27 3.72 10.11 4.30
N SER A 28 3.27 8.88 4.56
CA SER A 28 4.09 7.68 4.51
C SER A 28 4.59 7.40 3.10
N ALA A 29 3.74 7.52 2.08
CA ALA A 29 4.10 7.33 0.68
C ALA A 29 5.09 8.41 0.20
N GLY A 30 4.95 9.66 0.62
CA GLY A 30 5.91 10.73 0.36
C GLY A 30 7.27 10.43 0.99
N TRP A 31 7.28 9.99 2.25
CA TRP A 31 8.50 9.56 2.93
C TRP A 31 9.10 8.28 2.33
N LEU A 32 8.29 7.31 1.92
CA LEU A 32 8.72 6.09 1.24
C LEU A 32 9.19 6.37 -0.18
N ALA A 33 8.65 7.37 -0.88
CA ALA A 33 9.16 7.84 -2.15
C ALA A 33 10.53 8.51 -1.97
N VAL A 34 10.72 9.22 -0.85
CA VAL A 34 12.02 9.80 -0.43
C VAL A 34 13.00 8.71 0.06
N ILE A 35 12.53 7.61 0.63
CA ILE A 35 13.32 6.53 1.25
C ILE A 35 13.48 5.27 0.36
N ASN A 36 12.75 5.18 -0.75
CA ASN A 36 12.57 4.08 -1.70
C ASN A 36 13.14 2.69 -1.29
N SER A 37 12.37 1.92 -0.52
CA SER A 37 12.78 0.69 0.16
C SER A 37 12.61 -0.62 -0.62
N ARG A 38 12.20 -0.62 -1.90
CA ARG A 38 11.88 -1.85 -2.63
C ARG A 38 13.10 -2.67 -3.11
N THR A 39 14.25 -2.04 -3.38
CA THR A 39 15.39 -2.70 -4.03
C THR A 39 16.18 -3.63 -3.10
N ARG A 40 16.25 -3.34 -1.79
CA ARG A 40 17.04 -4.17 -0.84
C ARG A 40 16.42 -5.52 -0.53
N HIS A 41 15.09 -5.60 -0.56
CA HIS A 41 14.39 -6.87 -0.31
C HIS A 41 14.49 -7.79 -1.52
N VAL A 42 14.35 -7.24 -2.74
CA VAL A 42 14.61 -7.97 -3.99
C VAL A 42 16.08 -8.41 -4.08
N GLN A 43 17.04 -7.54 -3.73
CA GLN A 43 18.47 -7.88 -3.74
C GLN A 43 18.82 -9.01 -2.76
N ARG A 44 18.31 -8.97 -1.52
CA ARG A 44 18.54 -10.06 -0.56
C ARG A 44 17.88 -11.36 -1.01
N GLY A 45 16.70 -11.27 -1.62
CA GLY A 45 16.03 -12.40 -2.26
C GLY A 45 16.86 -13.00 -3.39
N LEU A 46 17.34 -12.18 -4.32
CA LEU A 46 18.18 -12.61 -5.44
C LEU A 46 19.52 -13.19 -4.97
N ALA A 47 20.14 -12.60 -3.93
CA ALA A 47 21.36 -13.12 -3.32
C ALA A 47 21.11 -14.44 -2.57
N SER A 48 19.94 -14.64 -1.96
CA SER A 48 19.57 -15.94 -1.38
C SER A 48 19.30 -16.99 -2.47
N LEU A 49 18.67 -16.61 -3.58
CA LEU A 49 18.48 -17.50 -4.74
C LEU A 49 19.79 -18.00 -5.28
N LEU A 50 20.72 -17.08 -5.54
CA LEU A 50 22.04 -17.39 -6.05
C LEU A 50 22.83 -18.26 -5.06
N ALA A 51 22.66 -18.07 -3.75
CA ALA A 51 23.28 -18.89 -2.71
C ALA A 51 22.65 -20.28 -2.54
N GLU A 52 21.35 -20.44 -2.81
CA GLU A 52 20.67 -21.75 -2.81
C GLU A 52 20.99 -22.56 -4.07
N LEU A 53 21.17 -21.88 -5.20
CA LEU A 53 21.55 -22.47 -6.49
C LEU A 53 23.03 -22.88 -6.57
N THR A 54 23.90 -22.25 -5.78
CA THR A 54 25.32 -22.60 -5.70
C THR A 54 25.56 -23.42 -4.44
N GLU A 55 25.51 -24.74 -4.55
CA GLU A 55 25.92 -25.64 -3.47
C GLU A 55 27.34 -25.27 -2.98
N GLY A 56 27.41 -24.50 -1.89
CA GLY A 56 28.65 -24.11 -1.22
C GLY A 56 29.35 -22.82 -1.68
N ALA A 57 28.80 -22.00 -2.60
CA ALA A 57 29.40 -20.67 -2.82
C ALA A 57 28.90 -19.72 -1.72
N GLY A 58 29.78 -19.37 -0.78
CA GLY A 58 29.42 -18.58 0.39
C GLY A 58 28.63 -17.32 0.02
N ARG A 59 27.65 -16.93 0.86
CA ARG A 59 26.71 -15.80 0.64
C ARG A 59 27.37 -14.51 0.10
N ALA A 60 28.65 -14.29 0.36
CA ALA A 60 29.43 -13.18 -0.18
C ALA A 60 29.56 -13.20 -1.72
N ALA A 61 29.78 -14.35 -2.34
CA ALA A 61 29.89 -14.49 -3.80
C ALA A 61 28.53 -14.27 -4.50
N ALA A 62 27.46 -14.88 -3.98
CA ALA A 62 26.10 -14.67 -4.44
C ALA A 62 25.64 -13.19 -4.31
N THR A 63 26.04 -12.52 -3.22
CA THR A 63 25.76 -11.09 -3.02
C THR A 63 26.55 -10.23 -4.02
N ALA A 64 27.82 -10.56 -4.26
CA ALA A 64 28.69 -9.86 -5.21
C ALA A 64 28.23 -10.03 -6.67
N LEU A 65 27.76 -11.22 -7.04
CA LEU A 65 27.21 -11.49 -8.38
C LEU A 65 25.90 -10.73 -8.59
N SER A 66 24.98 -10.73 -7.61
CA SER A 66 23.75 -9.92 -7.69
C SER A 66 24.08 -8.44 -7.83
N TRP A 67 25.08 -7.95 -7.08
CA TRP A 67 25.54 -6.57 -7.14
C TRP A 67 26.11 -6.20 -8.50
N LYS A 68 26.95 -7.08 -9.07
CA LYS A 68 27.60 -6.88 -10.37
C LYS A 68 26.60 -6.93 -11.54
N LEU A 69 25.61 -7.81 -11.47
CA LEU A 69 24.55 -7.92 -12.48
C LEU A 69 23.56 -6.75 -12.45
N LEU A 70 23.31 -6.17 -11.28
CA LEU A 70 22.33 -5.08 -11.11
C LEU A 70 22.90 -3.67 -11.33
N TRP A 71 24.20 -3.44 -11.10
CA TRP A 71 24.74 -2.08 -10.92
C TRP A 71 25.61 -1.51 -12.06
N ASP A 72 25.87 -2.25 -13.14
CA ASP A 72 26.76 -1.82 -14.25
C ASP A 72 26.20 -0.66 -15.12
N ARG A 73 25.05 -0.07 -14.74
CA ARG A 73 24.34 0.94 -15.55
C ARG A 73 24.09 2.31 -14.90
N THR A 74 24.77 2.69 -13.80
CA THR A 74 24.48 3.97 -13.11
C THR A 74 25.61 5.03 -13.15
N VAL A 75 25.22 6.24 -13.56
CA VAL A 75 26.02 7.43 -13.89
C VAL A 75 26.86 7.96 -12.72
N LYS A 76 28.11 8.38 -13.00
CA LYS A 76 29.03 9.03 -12.06
C LYS A 76 28.70 10.53 -11.91
N LEU A 77 28.27 10.96 -10.71
CA LEU A 77 28.32 12.37 -10.31
C LEU A 77 29.04 12.58 -8.96
N SER A 78 29.67 13.75 -8.84
CA SER A 78 30.65 14.17 -7.82
C SER A 78 30.05 14.40 -6.42
N PRO A 79 30.85 14.29 -5.34
CA PRO A 79 30.36 14.40 -3.96
C PRO A 79 30.13 15.86 -3.54
N LEU A 80 29.00 16.12 -2.86
CA LEU A 80 28.68 17.36 -2.16
C LEU A 80 28.46 17.08 -0.67
N GLY A 81 29.31 17.62 0.20
CA GLY A 81 29.03 17.80 1.64
C GLY A 81 29.45 16.69 2.61
N GLY A 82 29.58 17.06 3.89
CA GLY A 82 30.27 16.34 4.98
C GLY A 82 29.64 15.04 5.52
N GLY A 83 30.45 14.32 6.29
CA GLY A 83 30.44 12.85 6.49
C GLY A 83 29.22 12.17 7.15
N GLY A 84 28.23 12.91 7.64
CA GLY A 84 26.94 12.33 8.09
C GLY A 84 25.93 12.24 6.95
N VAL A 85 25.74 13.36 6.25
CA VAL A 85 24.86 13.50 5.09
C VAL A 85 25.41 12.71 3.89
N ASN A 86 26.73 12.63 3.72
CA ASN A 86 27.34 11.82 2.66
C ASN A 86 27.21 10.29 2.92
N ARG A 87 27.13 9.85 4.19
CA ARG A 87 26.92 8.43 4.52
C ARG A 87 25.47 8.00 4.25
N PHE A 88 24.51 8.88 4.56
CA PHE A 88 23.09 8.73 4.26
C PHE A 88 22.80 8.88 2.75
N LEU A 89 23.36 9.89 2.07
CA LEU A 89 23.26 10.07 0.62
C LEU A 89 23.91 8.93 -0.17
N ARG A 90 25.06 8.39 0.26
CA ARG A 90 25.67 7.21 -0.39
C ARG A 90 24.82 5.94 -0.21
N TRP A 91 24.05 5.85 0.88
CA TRP A 91 23.04 4.82 1.13
C TRP A 91 21.73 5.06 0.32
N ILE A 92 21.41 6.31 -0.03
CA ILE A 92 20.32 6.73 -0.92
C ILE A 92 20.67 6.53 -2.42
N ARG A 93 21.93 6.78 -2.82
CA ARG A 93 22.37 6.86 -4.24
C ARG A 93 22.41 5.55 -5.01
N GLN A 94 22.33 4.41 -4.32
CA GLN A 94 22.44 3.08 -4.91
C GLN A 94 21.06 2.45 -5.17
N MET A 95 20.06 3.18 -5.66
CA MET A 95 18.65 2.70 -5.68
C MET A 95 17.84 3.06 -6.95
N SER A 96 18.38 2.81 -8.15
CA SER A 96 17.58 2.74 -9.38
C SER A 96 17.85 1.42 -10.08
N ALA A 97 16.98 0.44 -9.85
CA ALA A 97 16.90 -0.77 -10.66
C ALA A 97 15.43 -0.97 -11.01
N GLU A 98 15.14 -1.03 -12.31
CA GLU A 98 13.82 -1.32 -12.88
C GLU A 98 13.32 -2.70 -12.40
N THR A 99 12.01 -2.92 -12.44
CA THR A 99 11.38 -4.20 -12.09
C THR A 99 11.87 -5.30 -13.03
N ILE A 100 12.85 -6.09 -12.58
CA ILE A 100 13.39 -7.19 -13.38
C ILE A 100 12.34 -8.29 -13.43
N GLN A 101 11.88 -8.61 -14.64
CA GLN A 101 10.99 -9.75 -14.88
C GLN A 101 11.80 -11.06 -14.85
N ARG A 102 11.18 -12.19 -14.49
CA ARG A 102 11.86 -13.49 -14.36
C ARG A 102 12.58 -13.94 -15.64
N GLU A 103 12.03 -13.60 -16.80
CA GLU A 103 12.60 -13.91 -18.12
C GLU A 103 13.84 -13.06 -18.38
N GLU A 104 13.83 -11.80 -17.92
CA GLU A 104 14.96 -10.89 -18.03
C GLU A 104 16.10 -11.32 -17.10
N PHE A 105 15.77 -11.76 -15.88
CA PHE A 105 16.74 -12.37 -14.97
C PHE A 105 17.41 -13.60 -15.58
N ALA A 106 16.62 -14.51 -16.18
CA ALA A 106 17.12 -15.70 -16.85
C ALA A 106 18.08 -15.36 -18.01
N LEU A 107 17.72 -14.37 -18.84
CA LEU A 107 18.55 -13.93 -19.96
C LEU A 107 19.84 -13.26 -19.49
N LEU A 108 19.79 -12.46 -18.43
CA LEU A 108 20.98 -11.84 -17.84
C LEU A 108 21.94 -12.90 -17.28
N LEU A 109 21.41 -13.92 -16.62
CA LEU A 109 22.19 -15.01 -16.06
C LEU A 109 22.82 -15.87 -17.18
N LEU A 110 22.06 -16.19 -18.24
CA LEU A 110 22.58 -16.89 -19.42
C LEU A 110 23.65 -16.09 -20.16
N ARG A 111 23.45 -14.77 -20.32
CA ARG A 111 24.43 -13.88 -20.92
C ARG A 111 25.72 -13.83 -20.09
N ALA A 112 25.62 -13.75 -18.77
CA ALA A 112 26.76 -13.78 -17.87
C ALA A 112 27.53 -15.11 -17.98
N ALA A 113 26.82 -16.23 -18.01
CA ALA A 113 27.41 -17.54 -18.20
C ALA A 113 28.11 -17.67 -19.57
N ALA A 114 27.48 -17.20 -20.65
CA ALA A 114 28.09 -17.15 -21.99
C ALA A 114 29.36 -16.28 -22.02
N SER A 115 29.40 -15.20 -21.23
CA SER A 115 30.58 -14.35 -21.08
C SER A 115 31.73 -15.00 -20.30
N GLY A 116 31.49 -16.15 -19.67
CA GLY A 116 32.48 -16.90 -18.88
C GLY A 116 32.47 -16.55 -17.39
N ASP A 117 31.39 -15.96 -16.87
CA ASP A 117 31.26 -15.69 -15.44
C ASP A 117 31.13 -17.01 -14.66
N ALA A 118 32.08 -17.28 -13.78
CA ALA A 118 32.21 -18.56 -13.08
C ALA A 118 31.02 -18.85 -12.16
N ASP A 119 30.41 -17.84 -11.55
CA ASP A 119 29.27 -18.03 -10.65
C ASP A 119 27.99 -18.29 -11.45
N ALA A 120 27.79 -17.57 -12.57
CA ALA A 120 26.65 -17.83 -13.46
C ALA A 120 26.69 -19.23 -14.09
N LEU A 121 27.89 -19.71 -14.46
CA LEU A 121 28.09 -21.08 -14.95
C LEU A 121 27.75 -22.13 -13.89
N ARG A 122 28.16 -21.90 -12.64
CA ARG A 122 27.82 -22.79 -11.51
C ARG A 122 26.32 -22.82 -11.23
N VAL A 123 25.66 -21.67 -11.21
CA VAL A 123 24.21 -21.56 -10.98
C VAL A 123 23.42 -22.33 -12.04
N LEU A 124 23.84 -22.24 -13.30
CA LEU A 124 23.18 -22.92 -14.41
C LEU A 124 23.58 -24.39 -14.55
N GLY A 125 24.67 -24.82 -13.90
CA GLY A 125 25.25 -26.14 -14.11
C GLY A 125 25.73 -26.36 -15.55
N LEU A 126 26.14 -25.29 -16.24
CA LEU A 126 26.57 -25.32 -17.64
C LEU A 126 28.06 -25.00 -17.74
N ASP A 127 28.73 -25.59 -18.73
CA ASP A 127 30.03 -25.10 -19.16
C ASP A 127 29.88 -23.85 -20.06
N ARG A 128 30.99 -23.13 -20.28
CA ARG A 128 30.98 -21.88 -21.05
C ARG A 128 30.50 -22.06 -22.50
N GLN A 129 30.82 -23.19 -23.12
CA GLN A 129 30.50 -23.45 -24.51
C GLN A 129 29.00 -23.79 -24.65
N ALA A 130 28.47 -24.61 -23.75
CA ALA A 130 27.05 -24.92 -23.64
C ALA A 130 26.23 -23.65 -23.34
N ALA A 131 26.68 -22.83 -22.39
CA ALA A 131 26.02 -21.55 -22.08
C ALA A 131 26.01 -20.58 -23.28
N GLY A 132 27.13 -20.49 -24.01
CA GLY A 132 27.23 -19.70 -25.24
C GLY A 132 26.26 -20.16 -26.33
N GLY A 133 26.24 -21.47 -26.62
CA GLY A 133 25.33 -22.04 -27.62
C GLY A 133 23.85 -21.87 -27.23
N LEU A 134 23.53 -22.07 -25.95
CA LEU A 134 22.17 -21.87 -25.43
C LEU A 134 21.75 -20.41 -25.57
N PHE A 135 22.59 -19.46 -25.14
CA PHE A 135 22.31 -18.03 -25.22
C PHE A 135 22.10 -17.57 -26.66
N GLU A 136 22.90 -18.05 -27.60
CA GLU A 136 22.74 -17.72 -29.02
C GLU A 136 21.44 -18.27 -29.60
N SER A 137 21.09 -19.53 -29.27
CA SER A 137 19.84 -20.16 -29.73
C SER A 137 18.59 -19.46 -29.18
N VAL A 138 18.61 -19.07 -27.91
CA VAL A 138 17.54 -18.31 -27.26
C VAL A 138 17.42 -16.92 -27.90
N SER A 139 18.54 -16.20 -28.05
CA SER A 139 18.55 -14.84 -28.62
C SER A 139 18.04 -14.81 -30.06
N ARG A 140 18.45 -15.79 -30.87
CA ARG A 140 17.98 -15.92 -32.26
C ARG A 140 16.48 -16.16 -32.32
N THR A 141 15.95 -16.98 -31.41
CA THR A 141 14.51 -17.28 -31.33
C THR A 141 13.70 -16.08 -30.84
N ILE A 142 14.23 -15.29 -29.91
CA ILE A 142 13.59 -14.04 -29.46
C ILE A 142 13.45 -13.08 -30.64
N LEU A 143 14.55 -12.84 -31.36
CA LEU A 143 14.54 -11.94 -32.53
C LEU A 143 13.57 -12.43 -33.60
N GLN A 144 13.54 -13.75 -33.85
CA GLN A 144 12.60 -14.32 -34.80
C GLN A 144 11.15 -14.13 -34.37
N GLN A 145 10.83 -14.32 -33.08
CA GLN A 145 9.47 -14.11 -32.58
C GLN A 145 9.03 -12.64 -32.54
N GLU A 146 9.97 -11.72 -32.31
CA GLU A 146 9.73 -10.28 -32.40
C GLU A 146 9.40 -9.86 -33.83
N VAL A 147 10.06 -10.47 -34.83
CA VAL A 147 9.74 -10.26 -36.25
C VAL A 147 8.39 -10.91 -36.61
N ASP A 148 8.15 -12.14 -36.15
CA ASP A 148 6.97 -12.92 -36.55
C ASP A 148 5.67 -12.42 -35.89
N ASN A 149 5.73 -11.87 -34.67
CA ASN A 149 4.55 -11.47 -33.88
C ASN A 149 4.80 -10.17 -33.10
N PRO A 150 5.06 -9.02 -33.76
CA PRO A 150 5.47 -7.76 -33.14
C PRO A 150 4.42 -7.16 -32.18
N GLU A 151 3.16 -7.56 -32.30
CA GLU A 151 2.05 -7.13 -31.45
C GLU A 151 2.07 -7.74 -30.04
N LEU A 152 2.79 -8.84 -29.84
CA LEU A 152 2.86 -9.49 -28.54
C LEU A 152 3.82 -8.75 -27.60
N PRO A 153 3.61 -8.80 -26.28
CA PRO A 153 4.55 -8.22 -25.32
C PRO A 153 5.89 -8.97 -25.31
N ALA A 154 7.01 -8.26 -25.16
CA ALA A 154 8.36 -8.84 -25.17
C ALA A 154 8.57 -10.00 -24.17
N GLN A 155 7.89 -9.96 -23.02
CA GLN A 155 7.88 -11.04 -22.03
C GLN A 155 7.40 -12.38 -22.60
N VAL A 156 6.43 -12.36 -23.53
CA VAL A 156 5.86 -13.57 -24.13
C VAL A 156 6.88 -14.23 -25.05
N TRP A 157 7.59 -13.44 -25.87
CA TRP A 157 8.63 -13.97 -26.75
C TRP A 157 9.80 -14.56 -25.96
N ARG A 158 10.26 -13.84 -24.94
CA ARG A 158 11.37 -14.26 -24.07
C ARG A 158 11.04 -15.56 -23.33
N THR A 159 9.84 -15.66 -22.76
CA THR A 159 9.35 -16.88 -22.10
C THR A 159 9.33 -18.06 -23.05
N ARG A 160 8.77 -17.89 -24.26
CA ARG A 160 8.67 -18.97 -25.25
C ARG A 160 10.04 -19.44 -25.74
N ALA A 161 10.96 -18.51 -25.99
CA ALA A 161 12.31 -18.84 -26.42
C ALA A 161 13.08 -19.62 -25.33
N LEU A 162 12.98 -19.18 -24.08
CA LEU A 162 13.57 -19.87 -22.92
C LEU A 162 12.97 -21.26 -22.73
N ALA A 163 11.63 -21.39 -22.75
CA ALA A 163 10.96 -22.68 -22.63
C ALA A 163 11.33 -23.67 -23.75
N ARG A 164 11.58 -23.17 -24.97
CA ARG A 164 11.92 -24.00 -26.12
C ARG A 164 13.36 -24.51 -26.09
N HIS A 165 14.31 -23.67 -25.72
CA HIS A 165 15.74 -23.99 -25.82
C HIS A 165 16.39 -24.34 -24.49
N ALA A 166 15.79 -23.92 -23.37
CA ALA A 166 16.34 -24.08 -22.04
C ALA A 166 15.25 -24.53 -21.04
N PRO A 167 14.48 -25.61 -21.31
CA PRO A 167 13.31 -25.98 -20.49
C PRO A 167 13.68 -26.26 -19.03
N ASP A 168 14.79 -26.96 -18.78
CA ASP A 168 15.24 -27.31 -17.42
C ASP A 168 15.70 -26.10 -16.62
N VAL A 169 16.42 -25.19 -17.28
CA VAL A 169 16.85 -23.91 -16.69
C VAL A 169 15.63 -23.05 -16.39
N THR A 170 14.69 -22.96 -17.33
CA THR A 170 13.46 -22.17 -17.21
C THR A 170 12.61 -22.67 -16.06
N ALA A 171 12.34 -23.97 -15.97
CA ALA A 171 11.50 -24.55 -14.94
C ALA A 171 12.07 -24.34 -13.52
N LYS A 172 13.38 -24.60 -13.34
CA LYS A 172 14.05 -24.43 -12.04
C LYS A 172 14.14 -22.95 -11.64
N LEU A 173 14.61 -22.10 -12.56
CA LEU A 173 14.87 -20.70 -12.27
C LEU A 173 13.56 -19.92 -12.05
N PHE A 174 12.52 -20.19 -12.82
CA PHE A 174 11.23 -19.50 -12.64
C PHE A 174 10.56 -19.92 -11.33
N THR A 175 10.53 -21.23 -11.03
CA THR A 175 9.95 -21.72 -9.77
C THR A 175 10.66 -21.11 -8.56
N GLN A 176 11.99 -21.06 -8.59
CA GLN A 176 12.75 -20.47 -7.49
C GLN A 176 12.58 -18.95 -7.42
N PHE A 177 12.63 -18.25 -8.56
CA PHE A 177 12.39 -16.82 -8.63
C PHE A 177 11.03 -16.46 -8.03
N ASP A 178 9.97 -17.17 -8.44
CA ASP A 178 8.60 -16.94 -7.96
C ASP A 178 8.52 -17.20 -6.43
N ASN A 179 9.06 -18.31 -5.93
CA ASN A 179 9.10 -18.62 -4.49
C ASN A 179 9.82 -17.53 -3.64
N VAL A 180 10.87 -16.93 -4.19
CA VAL A 180 11.58 -15.85 -3.50
C VAL A 180 10.85 -14.53 -3.63
N MET A 181 10.22 -14.25 -4.77
CA MET A 181 9.39 -13.08 -4.93
C MET A 181 8.19 -13.11 -3.98
N ASP A 182 7.54 -14.26 -3.79
CA ASP A 182 6.46 -14.43 -2.82
C ASP A 182 6.93 -14.13 -1.40
N ARG A 183 8.08 -14.69 -1.00
CA ARG A 183 8.68 -14.44 0.32
C ARG A 183 9.08 -12.97 0.50
N VAL A 184 9.63 -12.36 -0.53
CA VAL A 184 9.99 -10.94 -0.55
C VAL A 184 8.73 -10.08 -0.46
N GLU A 185 7.66 -10.44 -1.16
CA GLU A 185 6.38 -9.75 -1.12
C GLU A 185 5.77 -9.78 0.28
N ASP A 186 5.80 -10.93 0.96
CA ASP A 186 5.33 -11.05 2.34
C ASP A 186 6.13 -10.19 3.31
N HIS A 187 7.46 -10.20 3.20
CA HIS A 187 8.32 -9.33 4.02
C HIS A 187 8.12 -7.85 3.71
N VAL A 188 7.90 -7.48 2.46
CA VAL A 188 7.63 -6.10 2.04
C VAL A 188 6.25 -5.66 2.51
N LYS A 189 5.23 -6.53 2.49
CA LYS A 189 3.90 -6.26 3.06
C LYS A 189 3.99 -6.06 4.58
N ALA A 190 4.70 -6.93 5.28
CA ALA A 190 4.90 -6.83 6.73
C ALA A 190 5.70 -5.56 7.10
N ALA A 191 6.82 -5.31 6.42
CA ALA A 191 7.62 -4.11 6.62
C ALA A 191 6.87 -2.83 6.25
N GLY A 192 6.03 -2.88 5.20
CA GLY A 192 5.15 -1.79 4.79
C GLY A 192 4.15 -1.43 5.87
N LYS A 193 3.50 -2.42 6.50
CA LYS A 193 2.59 -2.22 7.64
C LYS A 193 3.30 -1.67 8.88
N ALA A 194 4.49 -2.18 9.19
CA ALA A 194 5.29 -1.65 10.30
C ALA A 194 5.76 -0.21 10.05
N ALA A 195 6.18 0.09 8.81
CA ALA A 195 6.57 1.43 8.39
C ALA A 195 5.37 2.39 8.43
N SER A 196 4.19 2.00 7.94
CA SER A 196 3.00 2.83 8.00
C SER A 196 2.57 3.11 9.44
N ALA A 197 2.65 2.12 10.34
CA ALA A 197 2.39 2.33 11.77
C ALA A 197 3.42 3.28 12.42
N PHE A 198 4.70 3.19 12.03
CA PHE A 198 5.72 4.13 12.48
C PHE A 198 5.46 5.55 11.95
N PHE A 199 5.14 5.71 10.66
CA PHE A 199 4.83 7.02 10.09
C PHE A 199 3.53 7.60 10.65
N ALA A 200 2.54 6.78 11.01
CA ALA A 200 1.36 7.21 11.75
C ALA A 200 1.73 7.81 13.11
N LEU A 201 2.66 7.17 13.83
CA LEU A 201 3.18 7.68 15.10
C LEU A 201 3.88 9.03 14.89
N VAL A 202 4.78 9.13 13.90
CA VAL A 202 5.48 10.38 13.57
C VAL A 202 4.48 11.48 13.22
N PHE A 203 3.47 11.17 12.41
CA PHE A 203 2.42 12.11 12.05
C PHE A 203 1.63 12.59 13.26
N LEU A 204 1.24 11.70 14.19
CA LEU A 204 0.51 12.06 15.40
C LEU A 204 1.38 12.81 16.42
N CYS A 205 2.69 12.62 16.41
CA CYS A 205 3.62 13.48 17.15
C CYS A 205 3.66 14.91 16.59
N LEU A 206 3.43 15.11 15.30
CA LEU A 206 3.34 16.45 14.69
C LEU A 206 1.95 17.05 14.88
N TYR A 207 0.90 16.25 14.69
CA TYR A 207 -0.52 16.63 14.72
C TYR A 207 -1.28 15.70 15.67
N PRO A 208 -1.36 16.02 16.98
CA PRO A 208 -1.95 15.14 17.99
C PRO A 208 -3.48 15.11 17.88
N VAL A 209 -3.98 14.32 16.93
CA VAL A 209 -5.41 14.11 16.73
C VAL A 209 -5.94 13.13 17.79
N ASN A 210 -6.92 13.57 18.58
CA ASN A 210 -7.50 12.78 19.66
C ASN A 210 -8.87 12.20 19.25
N SER A 211 -8.93 10.89 19.07
CA SER A 211 -10.14 10.17 18.65
C SER A 211 -11.28 10.23 19.68
N LEU A 212 -10.96 10.31 20.98
CA LEU A 212 -11.96 10.46 22.04
C LEU A 212 -12.59 11.86 22.02
N ASP A 213 -11.78 12.88 21.74
CA ASP A 213 -12.27 14.26 21.56
C ASP A 213 -13.15 14.36 20.30
N MET A 214 -12.73 13.75 19.19
CA MET A 214 -13.56 13.66 17.98
C MET A 214 -14.92 13.00 18.27
N LEU A 215 -14.92 11.89 19.01
CA LEU A 215 -16.16 11.19 19.37
C LEU A 215 -17.05 12.05 20.28
N ALA A 216 -16.46 12.72 21.27
CA ALA A 216 -17.18 13.63 22.16
C ALA A 216 -17.82 14.79 21.38
N ARG A 217 -17.08 15.42 20.46
CA ARG A 217 -17.57 16.48 19.57
C ARG A 217 -18.74 16.00 18.70
N LEU A 218 -18.58 14.87 18.03
CA LEU A 218 -19.63 14.28 17.19
C LEU A 218 -20.90 13.93 17.99
N SER A 219 -20.74 13.51 19.24
CA SER A 219 -21.86 13.19 20.12
C SER A 219 -22.60 14.43 20.63
N ALA A 220 -21.90 15.55 20.82
CA ALA A 220 -22.45 16.78 21.37
C ALA A 220 -23.00 17.73 20.29
N ASP A 221 -22.38 17.76 19.11
CA ASP A 221 -22.68 18.72 18.04
C ASP A 221 -23.61 18.12 16.97
N GLU A 222 -24.89 18.51 17.03
CA GLU A 222 -25.92 18.11 16.07
C GLU A 222 -25.69 18.63 14.64
N PRO A 223 -25.44 19.94 14.40
CA PRO A 223 -25.22 20.44 13.06
C PRO A 223 -23.98 19.84 12.39
N LEU A 224 -22.85 19.73 13.10
CA LEU A 224 -21.63 19.12 12.57
C LEU A 224 -21.89 17.68 12.08
N ARG A 225 -22.63 16.91 12.88
CA ARG A 225 -22.92 15.51 12.56
C ARG A 225 -23.77 15.37 11.30
N ARG A 226 -24.80 16.22 11.14
CA ARG A 226 -25.66 16.21 9.95
C ARG A 226 -24.88 16.56 8.70
N GLU A 227 -24.02 17.56 8.78
CA GLU A 227 -23.15 17.96 7.68
C GLU A 227 -22.25 16.81 7.23
N LEU A 228 -21.58 16.13 8.16
CA LEU A 228 -20.73 14.98 7.84
C LEU A 228 -21.51 13.81 7.24
N VAL A 229 -22.73 13.55 7.71
CA VAL A 229 -23.59 12.50 7.14
C VAL A 229 -24.03 12.83 5.71
N GLU A 230 -24.33 14.09 5.40
CA GLU A 230 -24.65 14.48 4.02
C GLU A 230 -23.41 14.37 3.12
N ARG A 231 -22.23 14.77 3.59
CA ARG A 231 -20.97 14.62 2.85
C ARG A 231 -20.60 13.16 2.61
N ALA A 232 -20.88 12.25 3.55
CA ALA A 232 -20.67 10.82 3.36
C ALA A 232 -21.46 10.22 2.17
N LYS A 233 -22.57 10.85 1.76
CA LYS A 233 -23.38 10.40 0.61
C LYS A 233 -22.80 10.85 -0.73
N GLY A 234 -22.04 11.94 -0.75
CA GLY A 234 -21.37 12.50 -1.94
C GLY A 234 -19.92 12.03 -2.01
N LEU A 235 -19.69 10.84 -2.58
CA LEU A 235 -18.38 10.19 -2.59
C LEU A 235 -17.46 10.73 -3.70
N ASP A 236 -16.94 11.95 -3.54
CA ASP A 236 -15.68 12.34 -4.19
C ASP A 236 -14.57 12.40 -3.13
N GLU A 237 -13.63 11.46 -3.20
CA GLU A 237 -12.64 11.19 -2.15
C GLU A 237 -11.71 12.38 -1.88
N ARG A 238 -11.34 13.15 -2.91
CA ARG A 238 -10.45 14.31 -2.76
C ARG A 238 -11.14 15.52 -2.14
N GLU A 239 -12.37 15.76 -2.55
CA GLU A 239 -13.17 16.85 -2.03
C GLU A 239 -13.61 16.55 -0.58
N LEU A 240 -13.86 15.27 -0.27
CA LEU A 240 -14.18 14.80 1.07
C LEU A 240 -13.07 15.08 2.08
N GLU A 241 -11.80 14.82 1.73
CA GLU A 241 -10.65 15.13 2.60
C GLU A 241 -10.64 16.58 3.03
N ARG A 242 -10.73 17.49 2.05
CA ARG A 242 -10.71 18.93 2.28
C ARG A 242 -11.88 19.36 3.17
N GLN A 243 -13.08 18.94 2.81
CA GLN A 243 -14.29 19.32 3.52
C GLN A 243 -14.26 18.84 4.98
N VAL A 244 -13.86 17.59 5.24
CA VAL A 244 -13.79 17.06 6.61
C VAL A 244 -12.74 17.78 7.44
N ILE A 245 -11.59 18.15 6.87
CA ILE A 245 -10.59 18.97 7.58
C ILE A 245 -11.17 20.35 7.93
N GLU A 246 -11.88 20.99 7.00
CA GLU A 246 -12.50 22.31 7.20
C GLU A 246 -13.72 22.29 8.15
N SER A 247 -14.31 21.11 8.43
CA SER A 247 -15.47 20.98 9.33
C SER A 247 -15.18 21.28 10.81
N GLY A 248 -13.91 21.39 11.20
CA GLY A 248 -13.52 21.56 12.60
C GLY A 248 -13.59 20.27 13.43
N LEU A 249 -13.85 19.11 12.80
CA LEU A 249 -13.90 17.80 13.45
C LEU A 249 -12.62 17.48 14.24
N PHE A 250 -11.46 17.87 13.69
CA PHE A 250 -10.15 17.64 14.31
C PHE A 250 -9.74 18.74 15.30
N GLY A 251 -10.62 19.72 15.56
CA GLY A 251 -10.33 20.87 16.40
C GLY A 251 -9.08 21.62 15.96
N ASP A 252 -8.23 21.95 16.92
CA ASP A 252 -7.01 22.73 16.68
C ASP A 252 -5.82 21.87 16.25
N ALA A 253 -6.00 20.56 16.06
CA ALA A 253 -4.91 19.62 15.82
C ALA A 253 -4.06 20.00 14.60
N PHE A 254 -4.66 20.62 13.58
CA PHE A 254 -3.97 21.12 12.38
C PHE A 254 -3.69 22.63 12.39
N ALA A 255 -4.22 23.37 13.37
CA ALA A 255 -4.09 24.83 13.45
C ALA A 255 -2.78 25.26 14.12
N SER A 256 -2.31 24.50 15.11
CA SER A 256 -0.99 24.73 15.72
C SER A 256 0.09 24.05 14.88
N GLY A 257 1.03 24.83 14.33
CA GLY A 257 2.25 24.28 13.75
C GLY A 257 3.07 23.46 14.76
N PRO A 258 4.15 22.78 14.34
CA PRO A 258 4.90 21.80 15.15
C PRO A 258 5.79 22.46 16.23
N ALA A 259 5.24 23.39 17.00
CA ALA A 259 5.91 23.98 18.15
C ALA A 259 5.95 22.95 19.29
N TRP A 260 7.12 22.31 19.47
CA TRP A 260 7.36 21.35 20.54
C TRP A 260 7.38 22.05 21.91
N THR A 261 6.19 22.22 22.51
CA THR A 261 5.99 22.73 23.87
C THR A 261 5.73 21.57 24.85
N ARG A 262 5.82 21.83 26.16
CA ARG A 262 5.43 20.84 27.19
C ARG A 262 3.97 20.43 27.07
N GLU A 263 3.09 21.36 26.69
CA GLU A 263 1.67 21.08 26.46
C GLU A 263 1.46 20.16 25.25
N HIS A 264 2.25 20.35 24.18
CA HIS A 264 2.23 19.47 23.01
C HIS A 264 2.62 18.04 23.38
N ALA A 265 3.70 17.87 24.15
CA ALA A 265 4.13 16.56 24.63
C ALA A 265 3.05 15.86 25.49
N ALA A 266 2.36 16.61 26.36
CA ALA A 266 1.25 16.07 27.15
C ALA A 266 0.06 15.62 26.29
N ARG A 267 -0.24 16.34 25.19
CA ARG A 267 -1.29 15.95 24.24
C ARG A 267 -0.95 14.67 23.49
N VAL A 268 0.30 14.51 23.04
CA VAL A 268 0.77 13.32 22.30
C VAL A 268 0.63 12.03 23.12
N VAL A 269 0.87 12.09 24.43
CA VAL A 269 0.79 10.92 25.33
C VAL A 269 -0.64 10.66 25.83
N SER A 270 -1.62 11.47 25.41
CA SER A 270 -3.00 11.29 25.85
C SER A 270 -3.57 9.93 25.38
N PRO A 271 -4.40 9.25 26.18
CA PRO A 271 -5.00 7.97 25.81
C PRO A 271 -5.75 8.01 24.47
N GLY A 272 -6.36 9.16 24.16
CA GLY A 272 -7.10 9.34 22.92
C GLY A 272 -6.21 9.44 21.68
N VAL A 273 -5.00 10.00 21.78
CA VAL A 273 -4.01 10.01 20.67
C VAL A 273 -3.40 8.62 20.46
N LEU A 274 -3.13 7.89 21.55
CA LEU A 274 -2.69 6.49 21.46
C LEU A 274 -3.74 5.60 20.80
N LEU A 275 -5.02 5.81 21.15
CA LEU A 275 -6.12 5.14 20.47
C LEU A 275 -6.19 5.53 18.99
N THR A 276 -6.03 6.82 18.66
CA THR A 276 -5.97 7.29 17.26
C THR A 276 -4.87 6.57 16.49
N TRP A 277 -3.67 6.41 17.07
CA TRP A 277 -2.55 5.71 16.44
C TRP A 277 -2.91 4.27 16.06
N VAL A 278 -3.54 3.54 16.99
CA VAL A 278 -4.02 2.18 16.72
C VAL A 278 -5.09 2.18 15.63
N LEU A 279 -6.09 3.07 15.72
CA LEU A 279 -7.22 3.16 14.79
C LEU A 279 -6.81 3.55 13.37
N VAL A 280 -5.86 4.48 13.22
CA VAL A 280 -5.30 4.90 11.92
C VAL A 280 -4.47 3.78 11.29
N SER A 281 -3.78 2.97 12.11
CA SER A 281 -2.97 1.86 11.63
C SER A 281 -3.80 0.75 10.95
N LEU A 282 -5.13 0.71 11.14
CA LEU A 282 -6.01 -0.16 10.37
C LEU A 282 -6.13 0.25 8.89
N GLY A 283 -5.86 1.53 8.57
CA GLY A 283 -5.86 2.07 7.22
C GLY A 283 -7.25 2.47 6.71
N ALA A 284 -7.26 3.28 5.64
CA ALA A 284 -8.48 3.78 5.02
C ALA A 284 -9.45 2.69 4.51
N PRO A 285 -8.99 1.56 3.91
CA PRO A 285 -9.91 0.53 3.40
C PRO A 285 -10.82 -0.07 4.48
N PHE A 286 -10.31 -0.25 5.71
CA PHE A 286 -11.10 -0.73 6.83
C PHE A 286 -12.23 0.25 7.17
N TRP A 287 -11.92 1.54 7.30
CA TRP A 287 -12.89 2.56 7.67
C TRP A 287 -13.92 2.83 6.56
N MET A 288 -13.53 2.68 5.29
CA MET A 288 -14.46 2.70 4.15
C MET A 288 -15.50 1.57 4.25
N GLU A 289 -15.07 0.37 4.64
CA GLU A 289 -16.01 -0.75 4.84
C GLU A 289 -16.97 -0.48 6.00
N VAL A 290 -16.47 0.06 7.12
CA VAL A 290 -17.30 0.46 8.26
C VAL A 290 -18.31 1.54 7.86
N LEU A 291 -17.87 2.57 7.14
CA LEU A 291 -18.73 3.65 6.63
C LEU A 291 -19.86 3.08 5.76
N ASN A 292 -19.54 2.22 4.81
CA ASN A 292 -20.53 1.60 3.92
C ASN A 292 -21.57 0.78 4.70
N ARG A 293 -21.14 0.02 5.71
CA ARG A 293 -22.05 -0.75 6.59
C ARG A 293 -22.97 0.18 7.38
N LEU A 294 -22.46 1.28 7.91
CA LEU A 294 -23.24 2.26 8.67
C LEU A 294 -24.24 3.02 7.79
N LEU A 295 -23.84 3.45 6.59
CA LEU A 295 -24.74 4.06 5.60
C LEU A 295 -25.86 3.10 5.20
N GLY A 296 -25.53 1.82 4.99
CA GLY A 296 -26.50 0.75 4.74
C GLY A 296 -27.51 0.63 5.88
N LEU A 297 -27.03 0.51 7.12
CA LEU A 297 -27.87 0.43 8.33
C LEU A 297 -28.76 1.66 8.49
N ARG A 298 -28.22 2.86 8.27
CA ARG A 298 -28.99 4.11 8.31
C ARG A 298 -30.15 4.09 7.31
N SER A 299 -29.90 3.63 6.08
CA SER A 299 -30.95 3.55 5.05
C SER A 299 -32.07 2.56 5.37
N ILE A 300 -31.76 1.45 6.05
CA ILE A 300 -32.73 0.45 6.51
C ILE A 300 -33.58 1.05 7.63
N MET A 301 -32.92 1.77 8.53
CA MET A 301 -33.55 2.45 9.65
C MET A 301 -34.48 3.58 9.23
N ASP A 302 -34.07 4.41 8.27
CA ASP A 302 -34.89 5.48 7.72
C ASP A 302 -36.15 4.90 7.04
N ARG A 303 -35.99 3.83 6.26
CA ARG A 303 -37.13 3.09 5.68
C ARG A 303 -38.10 2.58 6.74
N LYS A 304 -37.59 1.92 7.78
CA LYS A 304 -38.42 1.40 8.88
C LYS A 304 -39.15 2.52 9.62
N ALA A 305 -38.51 3.67 9.83
CA ALA A 305 -39.14 4.82 10.47
C ALA A 305 -40.26 5.43 9.61
N ILE A 306 -40.06 5.48 8.28
CA ILE A 306 -41.09 5.93 7.32
C ILE A 306 -42.26 4.94 7.30
N ASP A 307 -41.99 3.63 7.25
CA ASP A 307 -43.02 2.59 7.27
C ASP A 307 -43.87 2.69 8.53
N GLN A 308 -43.25 2.84 9.71
CA GLN A 308 -43.97 3.01 10.98
C GLN A 308 -44.85 4.26 11.01
N ARG A 309 -44.39 5.38 10.43
CA ARG A 309 -45.20 6.60 10.30
C ARG A 309 -46.40 6.36 9.37
N SER A 310 -46.18 5.70 8.22
CA SER A 310 -47.24 5.40 7.26
C SER A 310 -48.32 4.48 7.82
N LEU A 311 -47.95 3.51 8.66
CA LEU A 311 -48.90 2.63 9.37
C LEU A 311 -49.74 3.43 10.37
N ARG A 312 -49.11 4.33 11.13
CA ARG A 312 -49.82 5.19 12.09
C ARG A 312 -50.81 6.12 11.38
N ASP A 313 -50.43 6.70 10.24
CA ASP A 313 -51.30 7.58 9.46
C ASP A 313 -52.49 6.82 8.83
N ARG A 314 -52.27 5.56 8.42
CA ARG A 314 -53.35 4.66 7.95
C ARG A 314 -54.34 4.32 9.07
N ASP A 315 -53.85 4.01 10.27
CA ASP A 315 -54.71 3.70 11.42
C ASP A 315 -55.55 4.91 11.86
N LEU A 316 -54.96 6.11 11.86
CA LEU A 316 -55.66 7.36 12.15
C LEU A 316 -56.75 7.66 11.11
N SER A 317 -56.46 7.44 9.82
CA SER A 317 -57.43 7.63 8.73
C SER A 317 -58.60 6.65 8.84
N ARG A 318 -58.34 5.40 9.26
CA ARG A 318 -59.38 4.39 9.47
C ARG A 318 -60.30 4.73 10.64
N SER A 319 -59.74 5.22 11.74
CA SER A 319 -60.49 5.65 12.93
C SER A 319 -61.36 6.88 12.67
N GLY A 320 -60.87 7.86 11.90
CA GLY A 320 -61.63 9.07 11.55
C GLY A 320 -62.84 8.83 10.65
N SER A 321 -62.86 7.73 9.88
CA SER A 321 -64.00 7.35 9.03
C SER A 321 -65.16 6.68 9.80
N ALA A 322 -64.96 6.33 11.08
CA ALA A 322 -65.95 5.70 11.94
C ALA A 322 -66.63 6.69 12.89
N SER A 323 -66.90 7.93 12.44
CA SER A 323 -67.75 8.86 13.20
C SER A 323 -69.22 8.41 13.09
N PRO A 324 -69.93 8.11 14.19
CA PRO A 324 -71.29 7.61 14.14
C PRO A 324 -72.24 8.70 13.64
N ARG A 325 -73.05 8.39 12.61
CA ARG A 325 -74.24 9.16 12.25
C ARG A 325 -75.08 9.40 13.52
N ALA A 326 -75.29 10.67 13.86
CA ALA A 326 -76.18 11.06 14.94
C ALA A 326 -77.60 10.49 14.70
N PRO A 327 -78.24 9.88 15.69
CA PRO A 327 -79.65 9.52 15.59
C PRO A 327 -80.50 10.79 15.64
N ALA A 328 -81.42 10.90 14.66
CA ALA A 328 -82.44 11.93 14.56
C ALA A 328 -83.60 11.68 15.55
#